data_AF-A0A7S3E095-F1
#
_entry.id   AF-A0A7S3E095-F1
#
_cell.length_a   1.000
_cell.length_b   1.000
_cell.length_c   1.000
_cell.angle_alpha   90.00
_cell.angle_beta   90.00
_cell.angle_gamma   90.00
#
_symmetry.space_group_name_H-M   'P 1'
#
loop_
_entity.id
_entity.type
_entity.pdbx_description
1 polymer ?
#
loop_
_entity_poly.entity_id
_entity_poly.type
_entity_poly.pdbx_seq_one_letter_code
_entity_poly.pdbx_strand_id
1 'polypeptide(L)'
;HQIGYRDKAWSINKLASIARKQNLHSLSLDVLKTLYGYYQMEVQEAFVKIREQVLACLNIPGELVSALNLINTTNLEFFPQQHKAEMFRLKASIYQKLNNSEQAHSNFSTSLSIDPGLADAWYSWGSYCEDVYERHGNATYLEYAASCYLQAIKIDTNLAKKLMSKFLLWLSFDNTSCGDIVGRVFDKYGEGVPSSVWLPYVSQLICSLQR
;
A
#
# COMPACT_ATOMS: atom_id res chain seq x y z
N HIS A 1 -17.14 5.34 -33.21
CA HIS A 1 -15.81 5.97 -33.01
C HIS A 1 -15.33 6.00 -31.56
N GLN A 2 -16.19 6.21 -30.54
CA GLN A 2 -15.78 6.23 -29.12
C GLN A 2 -15.17 4.90 -28.59
N ILE A 3 -15.67 3.75 -29.04
CA ILE A 3 -15.18 2.42 -28.58
C ILE A 3 -13.70 2.20 -28.92
N GLY A 4 -13.26 2.59 -30.12
CA GLY A 4 -11.87 2.44 -30.54
C GLY A 4 -10.89 3.37 -29.81
N TYR A 5 -11.38 4.44 -29.16
CA TYR A 5 -10.54 5.30 -28.33
C TYR A 5 -10.33 4.72 -26.93
N ARG A 6 -11.38 4.13 -26.35
CA ARG A 6 -11.30 3.37 -25.09
C ARG A 6 -10.31 2.22 -25.20
N ASP A 7 -10.44 1.40 -26.23
CA ASP A 7 -9.56 0.23 -26.40
C ASP A 7 -8.08 0.62 -26.57
N LYS A 8 -7.81 1.80 -27.15
CA LYS A 8 -6.45 2.36 -27.24
C LYS A 8 -5.93 2.82 -25.87
N ALA A 9 -6.71 3.58 -25.11
CA ALA A 9 -6.31 4.04 -23.78
C ALA A 9 -6.07 2.87 -22.82
N TRP A 10 -6.96 1.86 -22.85
CA TRP A 10 -6.76 0.60 -22.14
C TRP A 10 -5.46 -0.09 -22.53
N SER A 11 -5.18 -0.23 -23.83
CA SER A 11 -3.97 -0.90 -24.33
C SER A 11 -2.69 -0.20 -23.88
N ILE A 12 -2.66 1.14 -23.94
CA ILE A 12 -1.51 1.95 -23.51
C ILE A 12 -1.30 1.84 -22.00
N ASN A 13 -2.37 1.97 -21.21
CA ASN A 13 -2.30 1.79 -19.75
C ASN A 13 -1.82 0.38 -19.37
N LYS A 14 -2.27 -0.64 -20.11
CA LYS A 14 -1.83 -2.02 -19.90
C LYS A 14 -0.35 -2.18 -20.22
N LEU A 15 0.11 -1.62 -21.34
CA LEU A 15 1.52 -1.64 -21.73
C LEU A 15 2.41 -0.96 -20.69
N ALA A 16 1.99 0.21 -20.18
CA ALA A 16 2.69 0.92 -19.12
C ALA A 16 2.79 0.10 -17.83
N SER A 17 1.69 -0.54 -17.41
CA SER A 17 1.67 -1.41 -16.23
C SER A 17 2.62 -2.61 -16.38
N ILE A 18 2.71 -3.20 -17.59
CA ILE A 18 3.66 -4.28 -17.89
C ILE A 18 5.10 -3.76 -17.84
N ALA A 19 5.39 -2.63 -18.48
CA ALA A 19 6.72 -2.00 -18.47
C ALA A 19 7.19 -1.69 -17.05
N ARG A 20 6.31 -1.14 -16.20
CA ARG A 20 6.59 -0.90 -14.79
C ARG A 20 6.92 -2.19 -14.03
N LYS A 21 6.15 -3.26 -14.24
CA LYS A 21 6.40 -4.57 -13.60
C LYS A 21 7.73 -5.18 -14.02
N GLN A 22 8.22 -4.86 -15.23
CA GLN A 22 9.54 -5.25 -15.72
C GLN A 22 10.68 -4.30 -15.30
N ASN A 23 10.42 -3.39 -14.36
CA ASN A 23 11.35 -2.36 -13.89
C ASN A 23 11.79 -1.31 -14.95
N LEU A 24 11.06 -1.19 -16.07
CA LEU A 24 11.30 -0.20 -17.12
C LEU A 24 10.48 1.07 -16.87
N HIS A 25 10.86 1.82 -15.84
CA HIS A 25 10.05 2.95 -15.34
C HIS A 25 10.06 4.18 -16.27
N SER A 26 11.20 4.48 -16.90
CA SER A 26 11.31 5.56 -17.90
C SER A 26 10.39 5.30 -19.10
N LEU A 27 10.44 4.08 -19.66
CA LEU A 27 9.57 3.66 -20.75
C LEU A 27 8.09 3.74 -20.37
N SER A 28 7.73 3.32 -19.15
CA SER A 28 6.36 3.43 -18.66
C SER A 28 5.87 4.89 -18.68
N LEU A 29 6.69 5.84 -18.25
CA LEU A 29 6.33 7.26 -18.29
C LEU A 29 6.18 7.78 -19.71
N ASP A 30 7.06 7.38 -20.62
CA ASP A 30 7.02 7.85 -22.02
C ASP A 30 5.81 7.29 -22.77
N VAL A 31 5.44 6.03 -22.51
CA VAL A 31 4.20 5.40 -23.00
C VAL A 31 2.96 6.14 -22.47
N LEU A 32 2.96 6.55 -21.20
CA LEU A 32 1.83 7.29 -20.61
C LEU A 32 1.74 8.75 -21.10
N LYS A 33 2.86 9.34 -21.55
CA LYS A 33 2.88 10.65 -22.22
C LYS A 33 2.34 10.58 -23.65
N THR A 34 2.48 9.45 -24.35
CA THR A 34 1.95 9.31 -25.72
C THR A 34 0.41 9.37 -25.79
N LEU A 35 -0.25 9.23 -24.64
CA LEU A 35 -1.70 9.42 -24.48
C LEU A 35 -2.15 10.91 -24.54
N TYR A 36 -1.23 11.89 -24.62
CA TYR A 36 -1.59 13.30 -24.79
C TYR A 36 -2.23 13.54 -26.16
N GLY A 37 -3.54 13.80 -26.18
CA GLY A 37 -4.30 14.10 -27.40
C GLY A 37 -5.82 13.88 -27.31
N TYR A 38 -6.31 13.25 -26.24
CA TYR A 38 -7.74 12.94 -26.08
C TYR A 38 -8.37 13.79 -24.98
N TYR A 39 -9.32 14.67 -25.37
CA TYR A 39 -10.04 15.57 -24.46
C TYR A 39 -11.11 14.88 -23.60
N GLN A 40 -11.53 13.67 -23.97
CA GLN A 40 -12.49 12.85 -23.22
C GLN A 40 -11.85 11.51 -22.89
N MET A 41 -11.51 11.31 -21.62
CA MET A 41 -10.99 10.06 -21.08
C MET A 41 -11.98 9.55 -20.03
N GLU A 42 -12.25 8.25 -20.05
CA GLU A 42 -13.13 7.63 -19.06
C GLU A 42 -12.48 7.72 -17.66
N VAL A 43 -13.30 7.91 -16.62
CA VAL A 43 -12.83 8.06 -15.24
C VAL A 43 -11.94 6.89 -14.82
N GLN A 44 -12.29 5.66 -15.24
CA GLN A 44 -11.49 4.47 -14.96
C GLN A 44 -10.09 4.53 -15.58
N GLU A 45 -10.00 4.93 -16.85
CA GLU A 45 -8.73 4.98 -17.59
C GLU A 45 -7.86 6.13 -17.10
N ALA A 46 -8.49 7.24 -16.73
CA ALA A 46 -7.83 8.36 -16.07
C ALA A 46 -7.17 7.94 -14.76
N PHE A 47 -7.89 7.20 -13.93
CA PHE A 47 -7.36 6.67 -12.67
C PHE A 47 -6.18 5.73 -12.91
N VAL A 48 -6.31 4.74 -13.80
CA VAL A 48 -5.22 3.79 -14.10
C VAL A 48 -3.99 4.52 -14.63
N LYS A 49 -4.18 5.51 -15.51
CA LYS A 49 -3.09 6.35 -16.03
C LYS A 49 -2.36 7.06 -14.89
N ILE A 50 -3.09 7.80 -14.05
CA ILE A 50 -2.49 8.57 -12.94
C ILE A 50 -1.80 7.63 -11.95
N ARG A 51 -2.44 6.51 -11.59
CA ARG A 51 -1.86 5.49 -10.71
C ARG A 51 -0.56 4.94 -11.27
N GLU A 52 -0.51 4.53 -12.53
CA GLU A 52 0.71 3.99 -13.14
C GLU A 52 1.79 5.06 -13.31
N GLN A 53 1.44 6.32 -13.60
CA GLN A 53 2.39 7.44 -13.61
C GLN A 53 3.02 7.65 -12.24
N VAL A 54 2.20 7.72 -11.18
CA VAL A 54 2.68 7.89 -9.80
C VAL A 54 3.55 6.73 -9.37
N LEU A 55 3.13 5.49 -9.65
CA LEU A 55 3.90 4.30 -9.31
C LEU A 55 5.24 4.23 -10.05
N ALA A 56 5.32 4.70 -11.30
CA ALA A 56 6.58 4.79 -12.02
C ALA A 56 7.50 5.87 -11.42
N CYS A 57 6.95 7.03 -11.04
CA CYS A 57 7.71 8.11 -10.40
C CYS A 57 8.24 7.73 -9.00
N LEU A 58 7.58 6.84 -8.26
CA LEU A 58 8.05 6.40 -6.94
C LEU A 58 9.42 5.71 -6.97
N ASN A 59 9.79 5.12 -8.10
CA ASN A 59 11.04 4.40 -8.26
C ASN A 59 12.13 5.23 -8.97
N ILE A 60 11.78 6.39 -9.53
CA ILE A 60 12.72 7.30 -10.20
C ILE A 60 13.12 8.40 -9.21
N PRO A 61 14.39 8.49 -8.79
CA PRO A 61 14.83 9.56 -7.90
C PRO A 61 14.69 10.92 -8.60
N GLY A 62 14.06 11.89 -7.93
CA GLY A 62 13.89 13.27 -8.42
C GLY A 62 12.50 13.60 -8.97
N GLU A 63 11.70 12.62 -9.38
CA GLU A 63 10.36 12.84 -9.97
C GLU A 63 9.21 12.80 -8.95
N LEU A 64 9.52 12.65 -7.66
CA LEU A 64 8.52 12.56 -6.58
C LEU A 64 7.66 13.83 -6.47
N VAL A 65 8.26 15.00 -6.66
CA VAL A 65 7.54 16.29 -6.59
C VAL A 65 6.58 16.44 -7.78
N SER A 66 6.99 15.99 -8.96
CA SER A 66 6.14 15.94 -10.15
C SER A 66 4.90 15.06 -9.93
N ALA A 67 5.11 13.86 -9.35
CA ALA A 67 4.00 12.97 -8.99
C ALA A 67 3.05 13.58 -7.95
N LEU A 68 3.58 14.30 -6.95
CA LEU A 68 2.75 14.97 -5.94
C LEU A 68 1.87 16.08 -6.57
N ASN A 69 2.46 16.86 -7.46
CA ASN A 69 1.74 17.91 -8.20
C ASN A 69 0.65 17.32 -9.11
N LEU A 70 0.90 16.17 -9.74
CA LEU A 70 -0.10 15.45 -10.53
C LEU A 70 -1.31 15.04 -9.67
N ILE A 71 -1.07 14.48 -8.47
CA ILE A 71 -2.17 14.08 -7.57
C ILE A 71 -2.96 15.31 -7.09
N ASN A 72 -2.29 16.39 -6.72
CA ASN A 72 -2.95 17.60 -6.20
C ASN A 72 -3.74 18.37 -7.26
N THR A 73 -3.32 18.33 -8.52
CA THR A 73 -4.03 18.98 -9.64
C THR A 73 -5.20 18.14 -10.15
N THR A 74 -5.24 16.85 -9.83
CA THR A 74 -6.33 15.96 -10.21
C THR A 74 -7.59 16.28 -9.40
N ASN A 75 -8.70 16.56 -10.08
CA ASN A 75 -9.98 16.75 -9.40
C ASN A 75 -10.51 15.39 -8.88
N LEU A 76 -10.41 15.19 -7.57
CA LEU A 76 -10.81 13.95 -6.90
C LEU A 76 -12.33 13.76 -6.82
N GLU A 77 -13.15 14.77 -7.10
CA GLU A 77 -14.61 14.69 -6.95
C GLU A 77 -15.25 13.65 -7.88
N PHE A 78 -14.73 13.53 -9.10
CA PHE A 78 -15.25 12.64 -10.14
C PHE A 78 -14.95 11.15 -9.93
N PHE A 79 -14.04 10.80 -9.02
CA PHE A 79 -13.67 9.41 -8.79
C PHE A 79 -14.61 8.71 -7.81
N PRO A 80 -14.83 7.38 -7.93
CA PRO A 80 -15.47 6.61 -6.88
C PRO A 80 -14.60 6.58 -5.61
N GLN A 81 -15.22 6.32 -4.45
CA GLN A 81 -14.56 6.38 -3.15
C GLN A 81 -13.28 5.51 -3.07
N GLN A 82 -13.32 4.29 -3.64
CA GLN A 82 -12.17 3.38 -3.69
C GLN A 82 -10.96 4.00 -4.39
N HIS A 83 -11.16 4.64 -5.55
CA HIS A 83 -10.08 5.31 -6.27
C HIS A 83 -9.56 6.52 -5.48
N LYS A 84 -10.44 7.29 -4.82
CA LYS A 84 -10.00 8.40 -3.96
C LYS A 84 -9.10 7.88 -2.83
N ALA A 85 -9.50 6.80 -2.16
CA ALA A 85 -8.71 6.20 -1.10
C ALA A 85 -7.32 5.76 -1.60
N GLU A 86 -7.25 5.09 -2.77
CA GLU A 86 -5.99 4.72 -3.39
C GLU A 86 -5.11 5.94 -3.72
N MET A 87 -5.70 7.03 -4.21
CA MET A 87 -4.95 8.26 -4.51
C MET A 87 -4.32 8.86 -3.25
N PHE A 88 -5.05 8.89 -2.12
CA PHE A 88 -4.49 9.32 -0.83
C PHE A 88 -3.40 8.37 -0.32
N ARG A 89 -3.56 7.06 -0.54
CA ARG A 89 -2.51 6.06 -0.21
C ARG A 89 -1.23 6.33 -1.01
N LEU A 90 -1.33 6.54 -2.31
CA LEU A 90 -0.18 6.84 -3.17
C LEU A 90 0.49 8.16 -2.76
N LYS A 91 -0.30 9.18 -2.43
CA LYS A 91 0.21 10.45 -1.90
C LYS A 91 0.99 10.25 -0.60
N ALA A 92 0.49 9.42 0.32
CA ALA A 92 1.20 9.06 1.55
C ALA A 92 2.52 8.34 1.26
N SER A 93 2.55 7.40 0.30
CA SER A 93 3.79 6.73 -0.12
C SER A 93 4.83 7.69 -0.72
N ILE A 94 4.40 8.74 -1.43
CA ILE A 94 5.32 9.80 -1.90
C ILE A 94 5.90 10.55 -0.71
N TYR A 95 5.07 10.98 0.25
CA TYR A 95 5.56 11.67 1.45
C TYR A 95 6.49 10.82 2.31
N GLN A 96 6.23 9.50 2.40
CA GLN A 96 7.15 8.55 3.03
C GLN A 96 8.53 8.58 2.36
N LYS A 97 8.61 8.56 1.02
CA LYS A 97 9.88 8.65 0.28
C LYS A 97 10.55 10.02 0.41
N LEU A 98 9.77 11.08 0.62
CA LEU A 98 10.27 12.42 0.90
C LEU A 98 10.67 12.64 2.37
N ASN A 99 10.61 11.59 3.22
CA ASN A 99 10.86 11.66 4.67
C ASN A 99 9.95 12.66 5.42
N ASN A 100 8.77 12.97 4.90
CA ASN A 100 7.78 13.79 5.60
C ASN A 100 6.76 12.90 6.32
N SER A 101 7.09 12.56 7.56
CA SER A 101 6.33 11.60 8.36
C SER A 101 4.92 12.07 8.73
N GLU A 102 4.77 13.33 9.13
CA GLU A 102 3.46 13.87 9.55
C GLU A 102 2.44 13.84 8.41
N GLN A 103 2.88 14.27 7.22
CA GLN A 103 2.02 14.25 6.04
C GLN A 103 1.74 12.82 5.58
N ALA A 104 2.70 11.90 5.68
CA ALA A 104 2.47 10.49 5.38
C ALA A 104 1.35 9.91 6.27
N HIS A 105 1.44 10.09 7.59
CA HIS A 105 0.43 9.61 8.54
C HIS A 105 -0.96 10.21 8.28
N SER A 106 -1.04 11.52 8.08
CA SER A 106 -2.31 12.20 7.80
C SER A 106 -2.98 11.68 6.54
N ASN A 107 -2.21 11.47 5.45
CA ASN A 107 -2.74 10.95 4.20
C ASN A 107 -3.13 9.45 4.29
N PHE A 108 -2.38 8.63 5.05
CA PHE A 108 -2.79 7.24 5.31
C PHE A 108 -4.09 7.15 6.11
N SER A 109 -4.22 7.96 7.17
CA SER A 109 -5.45 8.04 7.98
C SER A 109 -6.65 8.49 7.14
N THR A 110 -6.45 9.50 6.27
CA THR A 110 -7.49 9.97 5.34
C THR A 110 -7.90 8.89 4.34
N SER A 111 -6.92 8.16 3.77
CA SER A 111 -7.19 7.05 2.84
C SER A 111 -8.09 5.98 3.48
N LEU A 112 -7.76 5.55 4.68
CA LEU A 112 -8.51 4.51 5.41
C LEU A 112 -9.85 4.98 5.95
N SER A 113 -9.99 6.28 6.23
CA SER A 113 -11.29 6.87 6.60
C SER A 113 -12.28 6.86 5.43
N ILE A 114 -11.78 6.93 4.19
CA ILE A 114 -12.60 6.87 2.97
C ILE A 114 -12.96 5.42 2.65
N ASP A 115 -11.98 4.52 2.64
CA ASP A 115 -12.19 3.10 2.36
C ASP A 115 -11.40 2.22 3.35
N PRO A 116 -12.04 1.77 4.45
CA PRO A 116 -11.43 0.85 5.39
C PRO A 116 -11.14 -0.54 4.79
N GLY A 117 -11.79 -0.89 3.67
CA GLY A 117 -11.66 -2.18 2.98
C GLY A 117 -10.44 -2.28 2.06
N LEU A 118 -9.62 -1.23 1.94
CA LEU A 118 -8.44 -1.24 1.09
C LEU A 118 -7.24 -1.91 1.81
N ALA A 119 -7.06 -3.21 1.60
CA ALA A 119 -5.96 -3.98 2.19
C ALA A 119 -4.56 -3.38 1.88
N ASP A 120 -4.38 -2.88 0.66
CA ASP A 120 -3.12 -2.26 0.22
C ASP A 120 -2.77 -1.00 1.04
N ALA A 121 -3.76 -0.25 1.52
CA ALA A 121 -3.54 0.92 2.37
C ALA A 121 -3.06 0.53 3.76
N TRP A 122 -3.71 -0.46 4.38
CA TRP A 122 -3.27 -1.03 5.65
C TRP A 122 -1.85 -1.60 5.56
N TYR A 123 -1.54 -2.36 4.49
CA TYR A 123 -0.19 -2.87 4.26
C TYR A 123 0.84 -1.75 4.08
N SER A 124 0.54 -0.74 3.27
CA SER A 124 1.47 0.37 3.01
C SER A 124 1.75 1.17 4.28
N TRP A 125 0.71 1.42 5.10
CA TRP A 125 0.88 2.12 6.37
C TRP A 125 1.66 1.29 7.39
N GLY A 126 1.37 -0.02 7.48
CA GLY A 126 2.13 -0.94 8.34
C GLY A 126 3.61 -1.03 7.95
N SER A 127 3.91 -1.11 6.64
CA SER A 127 5.28 -1.11 6.13
C SER A 127 6.01 0.20 6.43
N TYR A 128 5.30 1.32 6.38
CA TYR A 128 5.88 2.60 6.78
C TYR A 128 6.18 2.66 8.28
N CYS A 129 5.27 2.20 9.14
CA CYS A 129 5.49 2.12 10.58
C CYS A 129 6.64 1.16 10.93
N GLU A 130 6.78 0.05 10.20
CA GLU A 130 7.92 -0.87 10.31
C GLU A 130 9.24 -0.18 9.96
N ASP A 131 9.32 0.53 8.82
CA ASP A 131 10.52 1.29 8.43
C ASP A 131 10.92 2.34 9.49
N VAL A 132 9.94 2.97 10.13
CA VAL A 132 10.16 3.98 11.19
C VAL A 132 10.64 3.29 12.48
N TYR A 133 10.06 2.14 12.82
CA TYR A 133 10.49 1.33 13.95
C TYR A 133 11.94 0.84 13.77
N GLU A 134 12.32 0.36 12.60
CA GLU A 134 13.71 -0.08 12.34
C GLU A 134 14.73 1.07 12.47
N ARG A 135 14.32 2.30 12.14
CA ARG A 135 15.20 3.50 12.26
C ARG A 135 15.29 4.06 13.67
N HIS A 136 14.16 4.12 14.39
CA HIS A 136 14.06 4.85 15.66
C HIS A 136 13.89 3.94 16.88
N GLY A 137 13.59 2.65 16.70
CA GLY A 137 13.38 1.67 17.78
C GLY A 137 12.15 1.93 18.66
N ASN A 138 11.22 2.79 18.22
CA ASN A 138 10.10 3.19 19.06
C ASN A 138 8.95 2.17 19.03
N ALA A 139 8.70 1.55 20.17
CA ALA A 139 7.71 0.49 20.34
C ALA A 139 6.27 0.88 19.96
N THR A 140 5.91 2.17 19.99
CA THR A 140 4.56 2.61 19.57
C THR A 140 4.29 2.34 18.08
N TYR A 141 5.31 2.52 17.25
CA TYR A 141 5.21 2.24 15.81
C TYR A 141 5.13 0.75 15.52
N LEU A 142 5.69 -0.09 16.40
CA LEU A 142 5.52 -1.54 16.31
C LEU A 142 4.06 -1.93 16.58
N GLU A 143 3.40 -1.33 17.60
CA GLU A 143 1.97 -1.59 17.84
C GLU A 143 1.11 -1.18 16.63
N TYR A 144 1.41 -0.03 16.03
CA TYR A 144 0.72 0.44 14.83
C TYR A 144 0.99 -0.44 13.61
N ALA A 145 2.22 -0.88 13.39
CA ALA A 145 2.56 -1.79 12.29
C ALA A 145 1.82 -3.13 12.45
N ALA A 146 1.86 -3.71 13.65
CA ALA A 146 1.18 -4.96 13.99
C ALA A 146 -0.33 -4.88 13.76
N SER A 147 -0.97 -3.82 14.27
CA SER A 147 -2.42 -3.62 14.09
C SER A 147 -2.80 -3.43 12.63
N CYS A 148 -2.05 -2.62 11.87
CA CYS A 148 -2.28 -2.43 10.44
C CYS A 148 -2.14 -3.73 9.65
N TYR A 149 -1.11 -4.54 9.93
CA TYR A 149 -0.91 -5.82 9.26
C TYR A 149 -2.01 -6.84 9.58
N LEU A 150 -2.49 -6.93 10.82
CA LEU A 150 -3.61 -7.80 11.16
C LEU A 150 -4.89 -7.39 10.41
N GLN A 151 -5.18 -6.10 10.31
CA GLN A 151 -6.32 -5.61 9.53
C GLN A 151 -6.15 -5.89 8.03
N ALA A 152 -4.95 -5.72 7.47
CA ALA A 152 -4.67 -6.08 6.08
C ALA A 152 -4.92 -7.57 5.81
N ILE A 153 -4.49 -8.45 6.72
CA ILE A 153 -4.66 -9.91 6.62
C ILE A 153 -6.14 -10.33 6.67
N LYS A 154 -6.94 -9.65 7.50
CA LYS A 154 -8.38 -9.89 7.59
C LYS A 154 -9.09 -9.66 6.27
N ILE A 155 -8.61 -8.68 5.49
CA ILE A 155 -9.19 -8.32 4.20
C ILE A 155 -8.61 -9.18 3.07
N ASP A 156 -7.27 -9.29 2.98
CA ASP A 156 -6.59 -10.10 1.96
C ASP A 156 -5.74 -11.21 2.58
N THR A 157 -6.26 -12.43 2.50
CA THR A 157 -5.61 -13.65 3.00
C THR A 157 -4.31 -14.00 2.27
N ASN A 158 -4.05 -13.45 1.08
CA ASN A 158 -2.81 -13.69 0.35
C ASN A 158 -1.61 -12.99 1.02
N LEU A 159 -1.83 -11.79 1.57
CA LEU A 159 -0.81 -11.03 2.31
C LEU A 159 -0.38 -11.76 3.58
N ALA A 160 -1.28 -12.59 4.13
CA ALA A 160 -1.06 -13.34 5.35
C ALA A 160 0.18 -14.25 5.29
N LYS A 161 0.47 -14.88 4.14
CA LYS A 161 1.65 -15.75 4.00
C LYS A 161 2.97 -15.02 4.19
N LYS A 162 3.04 -13.74 3.85
CA LYS A 162 4.27 -12.94 3.98
C LYS A 162 4.33 -12.22 5.34
N LEU A 163 3.18 -11.74 5.81
CA LEU A 163 3.09 -10.94 7.03
C LEU A 163 3.08 -11.80 8.28
N MET A 164 2.46 -12.98 8.25
CA MET A 164 2.35 -13.84 9.43
C MET A 164 3.71 -14.38 9.88
N SER A 165 4.60 -14.74 8.95
CA SER A 165 5.97 -15.12 9.30
C SER A 165 6.73 -13.99 9.99
N LYS A 166 6.49 -12.74 9.60
CA LYS A 166 7.09 -11.57 10.26
C LYS A 166 6.49 -11.35 11.65
N PHE A 167 5.18 -11.49 11.78
CA PHE A 167 4.46 -11.34 13.05
C PHE A 167 4.93 -12.38 14.08
N LEU A 168 5.05 -13.64 13.65
CA LEU A 168 5.59 -14.72 14.48
C LEU A 168 7.05 -14.47 14.86
N LEU A 169 7.85 -13.91 13.96
CA LEU A 169 9.22 -13.53 14.26
C LEU A 169 9.26 -12.45 15.36
N TRP A 170 8.44 -11.40 15.26
CA TRP A 170 8.32 -10.37 16.29
C TRP A 170 7.87 -10.92 17.65
N LEU A 171 6.97 -11.91 17.65
CA LEU A 171 6.54 -12.62 18.86
C LEU A 171 7.65 -13.53 19.43
N SER A 172 8.49 -14.11 18.57
CA SER A 172 9.54 -15.06 18.97
C SER A 172 10.80 -14.40 19.52
N PHE A 173 10.99 -13.10 19.30
CA PHE A 173 12.14 -12.37 19.82
C PHE A 173 11.92 -12.00 21.29
N ASP A 174 12.78 -12.54 22.16
CA ASP A 174 12.85 -12.40 23.62
C ASP A 174 13.05 -10.95 24.15
N ASN A 175 12.71 -9.91 23.40
CA ASN A 175 12.60 -8.56 23.94
C ASN A 175 11.25 -8.46 24.64
N THR A 176 11.25 -8.66 25.96
CA THR A 176 10.08 -8.67 26.87
C THR A 176 9.06 -7.57 26.54
N SER A 177 9.51 -6.38 26.15
CA SER A 177 8.63 -5.25 25.81
C SER A 177 7.95 -5.35 24.44
N CYS A 178 8.59 -5.93 23.42
CA CYS A 178 8.02 -6.03 22.07
C CYS A 178 7.05 -7.21 21.94
N GLY A 179 7.36 -8.33 22.59
CA GLY A 179 6.47 -9.51 22.63
C GLY A 179 5.13 -9.18 23.28
N ASP A 180 5.13 -8.54 24.45
CA ASP A 180 3.92 -8.15 25.18
C ASP A 180 3.04 -7.19 24.37
N ILE A 181 3.66 -6.25 23.67
CA ILE A 181 2.98 -5.28 22.82
C ILE A 181 2.25 -5.97 21.66
N VAL A 182 2.96 -6.82 20.94
CA VAL A 182 2.41 -7.54 19.78
C VAL A 182 1.35 -8.54 20.24
N GLY A 183 1.54 -9.18 21.40
CA GLY A 183 0.56 -10.04 22.07
C GLY A 183 -0.74 -9.31 22.37
N ARG A 184 -0.70 -8.14 23.02
CA ARG A 184 -1.91 -7.32 23.29
C ARG A 184 -2.65 -6.91 22.01
N VAL A 185 -1.90 -6.55 20.97
CA VAL A 185 -2.47 -6.19 19.66
C VAL A 185 -3.12 -7.42 19.01
N PHE A 186 -2.49 -8.58 19.15
CA PHE A 186 -3.04 -9.85 18.69
C PHE A 186 -4.33 -10.22 19.43
N ASP A 187 -4.37 -10.08 20.75
CA ASP A 187 -5.59 -10.35 21.53
C ASP A 187 -6.74 -9.42 21.10
N LYS A 188 -6.44 -8.15 20.83
CA LYS A 188 -7.45 -7.15 20.44
C LYS A 188 -7.95 -7.31 19.00
N TYR A 189 -7.06 -7.64 18.05
CA TYR A 189 -7.37 -7.64 16.62
C TYR A 189 -7.25 -9.02 15.96
N GLY A 190 -6.92 -10.07 16.69
CA GLY A 190 -6.80 -11.44 16.20
C GLY A 190 -8.14 -12.12 15.94
N GLU A 191 -9.19 -11.73 16.67
CA GLU A 191 -10.56 -12.18 16.40
C GLU A 191 -10.99 -11.74 14.99
N GLY A 192 -11.02 -12.69 14.06
CA GLY A 192 -11.38 -12.47 12.65
C GLY A 192 -10.30 -12.85 11.64
N VAL A 193 -9.09 -13.24 12.06
CA VAL A 193 -8.11 -13.85 11.13
C VAL A 193 -8.59 -15.26 10.75
N PRO A 194 -8.75 -15.57 9.45
CA PRO A 194 -9.24 -16.89 9.02
C PRO A 194 -8.34 -18.03 9.51
N SER A 195 -8.95 -19.14 9.96
CA SER A 195 -8.24 -20.32 10.47
C SER A 195 -7.26 -20.93 9.46
N SER A 196 -7.55 -20.80 8.16
CA SER A 196 -6.70 -21.26 7.06
C SER A 196 -5.32 -20.61 7.01
N VAL A 197 -5.19 -19.38 7.53
CA VAL A 197 -3.92 -18.63 7.59
C VAL A 197 -2.93 -19.29 8.54
N TRP A 198 -3.43 -19.96 9.58
CA TRP A 198 -2.60 -20.55 10.65
C TRP A 198 -2.04 -21.92 10.31
N LEU A 199 -2.67 -22.66 9.39
CA LEU A 199 -2.29 -24.04 9.04
C LEU A 199 -0.80 -24.21 8.67
N PRO A 200 -0.17 -23.32 7.88
CA PRO A 200 1.26 -23.46 7.56
C PRO A 200 2.19 -23.25 8.76
N TYR A 201 1.71 -22.58 9.81
CA TYR A 201 2.52 -22.13 10.95
C TYR A 201 2.28 -22.95 12.22
N VAL A 202 1.45 -24.00 12.17
CA VAL A 202 1.14 -24.84 13.33
C VAL A 202 2.40 -25.41 13.99
N SER A 203 3.39 -25.83 13.20
CA SER A 203 4.66 -26.34 13.73
C SER A 203 5.44 -25.26 14.51
N GLN A 204 5.47 -24.03 14.02
CA GLN A 204 6.12 -22.90 14.69
C GLN A 204 5.38 -22.51 15.97
N LEU A 205 4.05 -22.55 15.96
CA LEU A 205 3.23 -22.28 17.14
C LEU A 205 3.45 -23.32 18.25
N ILE A 206 3.53 -24.61 17.88
CA ILE A 206 3.83 -25.68 18.83
C ILE A 206 5.23 -25.48 19.44
N CYS A 207 6.23 -25.13 18.62
CA CYS A 207 7.57 -24.82 19.13
C CYS A 207 7.59 -23.60 20.07
N SER A 208 6.78 -22.56 19.79
CA SER A 208 6.69 -21.39 20.68
C SER A 208 5.99 -21.68 22.00
N LEU A 209 5.09 -22.68 22.05
CA LEU A 209 4.41 -23.11 23.28
C LEU A 209 5.29 -23.99 24.19
N GLN A 210 6.37 -24.55 23.64
CA GLN A 210 7.34 -25.36 24.40
C GLN A 210 8.43 -24.51 25.07
N ARG A 211 8.53 -23.23 24.72
CA ARG A 211 9.39 -22.24 25.39
C ARG A 211 8.66 -21.62 26.57
#